data_AF-A0A380FAU6-F1
#
_entry.id   AF-A0A380FAU6-F1
#
_cell.length_a   1.000
_cell.length_b   1.000
_cell.length_c   1.000
_cell.angle_alpha   90.00
_cell.angle_beta   90.00
_cell.angle_gamma   90.00
#
_symmetry.space_group_name_H-M   'P 1'
#
loop_
_entity.id
_entity.type
_entity.pdbx_description
1 polymer ?
#
loop_
_entity_poly.entity_id
_entity_poly.type
_entity_poly.pdbx_seq_one_letter_code
_entity_poly.pdbx_strand_id
1 'polypeptide(L)'
;MYYYFDIHHVISDGFSINLIIKEFTALYHDQTLEELKVQYKDYSEWMSTRDLSEQREFWLSQFKEEAPVLDLPYDFTRPKSQSFTGKTVSAQIPAETRHAINRLTQKTGCTDFMILLSSFMVLLHKYSRQEDVVVGSSIAGRTHQDTENIVGMFVNTLPMRAYPESNKSFKQIVK
;
A
#
# COMPACT_ATOMS: atom_id res chain seq x y z
N MET A 1 0.48 4.05 -33.32
CA MET A 1 -0.92 4.03 -32.87
C MET A 1 -0.89 4.08 -31.36
N TYR A 2 -1.60 5.01 -30.72
CA TYR A 2 -1.68 5.09 -29.26
C TYR A 2 -3.06 4.64 -28.82
N TYR A 3 -3.12 3.78 -27.80
CA TYR A 3 -4.35 3.40 -27.14
C TYR A 3 -4.41 4.11 -25.79
N TYR A 4 -5.56 4.70 -25.48
CA TYR A 4 -5.85 5.32 -24.19
C TYR A 4 -6.94 4.51 -23.50
N PHE A 5 -6.73 4.20 -22.22
CA PHE A 5 -7.66 3.47 -21.38
C PHE A 5 -7.76 4.19 -20.03
N ASP A 6 -8.98 4.39 -19.57
CA ASP A 6 -9.29 5.02 -18.30
C ASP A 6 -10.42 4.25 -17.61
N ILE A 7 -10.28 4.05 -16.31
CA ILE A 7 -11.23 3.30 -15.50
C ILE A 7 -11.33 3.93 -14.12
N HIS A 8 -12.54 4.07 -13.62
CA HIS A 8 -12.76 4.59 -12.28
C HIS A 8 -12.26 3.58 -11.24
N HIS A 9 -11.47 4.03 -10.26
CA HIS A 9 -10.86 3.19 -9.22
C HIS A 9 -11.87 2.47 -8.31
N VAL A 10 -13.17 2.76 -8.44
CA VAL A 10 -14.24 2.09 -7.67
C VAL A 10 -14.57 0.68 -8.19
N ILE A 11 -14.26 0.41 -9.46
CA ILE A 11 -14.50 -0.89 -10.10
C ILE A 11 -13.21 -1.62 -10.48
N SER A 12 -12.05 -1.05 -10.18
CA SER A 12 -10.75 -1.60 -10.56
C SER A 12 -9.65 -1.11 -9.63
N ASP A 13 -8.64 -1.95 -9.43
CA ASP A 13 -7.40 -1.64 -8.73
C ASP A 13 -6.16 -1.92 -9.60
N GLY A 14 -4.96 -1.66 -9.07
CA GLY A 14 -3.72 -1.87 -9.82
C GLY A 14 -3.50 -3.33 -10.27
N PHE A 15 -4.02 -4.30 -9.53
CA PHE A 15 -3.96 -5.72 -9.92
C PHE A 15 -4.91 -6.01 -11.08
N SER A 16 -6.14 -5.46 -11.00
CA SER A 16 -7.16 -5.56 -12.05
C SER A 16 -6.68 -4.96 -13.37
N ILE A 17 -5.94 -3.83 -13.34
CA ILE A 17 -5.35 -3.26 -14.56
C ILE A 17 -4.39 -4.24 -15.24
N ASN A 18 -3.50 -4.88 -14.48
CA ASN A 18 -2.57 -5.87 -15.04
C ASN A 18 -3.31 -7.09 -15.61
N LEU A 19 -4.38 -7.53 -14.94
CA LEU A 19 -5.24 -8.61 -15.43
C LEU A 19 -5.93 -8.23 -16.74
N ILE A 20 -6.54 -7.05 -16.81
CA ILE A 20 -7.19 -6.53 -18.03
C ILE A 20 -6.20 -6.47 -19.18
N ILE A 21 -4.98 -5.95 -18.96
CA ILE A 21 -3.95 -5.87 -20.01
C ILE A 21 -3.53 -7.27 -20.46
N LYS A 22 -3.36 -8.22 -19.53
CA LYS A 22 -3.01 -9.62 -19.83
C LYS A 22 -4.10 -10.30 -20.67
N GLU A 23 -5.36 -10.20 -20.25
CA GLU A 23 -6.50 -10.81 -20.94
C GLU A 23 -6.76 -10.16 -22.29
N PHE A 24 -6.66 -8.83 -22.38
CA PHE A 24 -6.74 -8.10 -23.65
C PHE A 24 -5.68 -8.59 -24.63
N THR A 25 -4.44 -8.77 -24.17
CA THR A 25 -3.34 -9.27 -25.01
C THR A 25 -3.58 -10.71 -25.45
N ALA A 26 -4.12 -11.57 -24.59
CA ALA A 26 -4.45 -12.95 -24.92
C ALA A 26 -5.55 -13.02 -25.99
N LEU A 27 -6.63 -12.27 -25.80
CA LEU A 27 -7.74 -12.17 -26.75
C LEU A 27 -7.30 -11.59 -28.10
N TYR A 28 -6.38 -10.62 -28.09
CA TYR A 28 -5.80 -10.06 -29.31
C TYR A 28 -5.04 -11.11 -30.14
N HIS A 29 -4.53 -12.17 -29.51
CA HIS A 29 -3.87 -13.30 -30.17
C HIS A 29 -4.80 -14.53 -30.31
N ASP A 30 -6.12 -14.31 -30.34
CA ASP A 30 -7.15 -15.33 -30.51
C ASP A 30 -7.08 -16.47 -29.47
N GLN A 31 -6.54 -16.20 -28.28
CA GLN A 31 -6.52 -17.16 -27.17
C GLN A 31 -7.87 -17.20 -26.45
N THR A 32 -8.26 -18.38 -25.99
CA THR A 32 -9.45 -18.55 -25.14
C THR A 32 -9.08 -18.28 -23.68
N LEU A 33 -9.92 -17.49 -22.99
CA LEU A 33 -9.79 -17.25 -21.55
C LEU A 33 -10.55 -18.31 -20.75
N GLU A 34 -10.06 -18.62 -19.56
CA GLU A 34 -10.79 -19.45 -18.61
C GLU A 34 -12.02 -18.71 -18.06
N GLU A 35 -13.11 -19.44 -17.86
CA GLU A 35 -14.33 -18.87 -17.28
C GLU A 35 -14.13 -18.56 -15.79
N LEU A 36 -14.55 -17.37 -15.37
CA LEU A 36 -14.52 -16.97 -13.96
C LEU A 36 -15.59 -17.73 -13.17
N LYS A 37 -15.15 -18.46 -12.14
CA LYS A 37 -16.04 -19.20 -11.23
C LYS A 37 -16.85 -18.29 -10.30
N VAL A 38 -16.33 -17.11 -10.02
CA VAL A 38 -16.90 -16.11 -9.11
C VAL A 38 -16.65 -14.70 -9.65
N GLN A 39 -17.51 -13.78 -9.25
CA GLN A 39 -17.49 -12.37 -9.64
C GLN A 39 -17.33 -11.47 -8.40
N TYR A 40 -17.02 -10.20 -8.62
CA TYR A 40 -16.84 -9.22 -7.53
C TYR A 40 -18.10 -9.06 -6.64
N LYS A 41 -19.30 -9.27 -7.21
CA LYS A 41 -20.56 -9.28 -6.45
C LYS A 41 -20.59 -10.39 -5.40
N ASP A 42 -20.06 -11.57 -5.73
CA ASP A 42 -20.07 -12.74 -4.85
C ASP A 42 -19.08 -12.53 -3.71
N TYR A 43 -17.91 -11.94 -4.02
CA TYR A 43 -16.96 -11.46 -3.01
C TYR A 43 -17.59 -10.42 -2.08
N SER A 44 -18.34 -9.45 -2.63
CA SER A 44 -18.97 -8.38 -1.85
C SER A 44 -20.03 -8.93 -0.88
N GLU A 45 -20.85 -9.88 -1.35
CA GLU A 45 -21.83 -10.57 -0.52
C GLU A 45 -21.14 -11.39 0.57
N TRP A 46 -20.13 -12.21 0.22
CA TRP A 46 -19.34 -12.96 1.18
C TRP A 46 -18.71 -12.06 2.25
N MET A 47 -18.08 -10.95 1.83
CA MET A 47 -17.43 -10.01 2.74
C MET A 47 -18.43 -9.35 3.71
N SER A 48 -19.68 -9.17 3.30
CA SER A 48 -20.73 -8.63 4.16
C SER A 48 -21.14 -9.58 5.30
N THR A 49 -20.94 -10.88 5.12
CA THR A 49 -21.27 -11.92 6.12
C THR A 49 -20.13 -12.20 7.10
N ARG A 50 -18.95 -11.62 6.85
CA ARG A 50 -17.75 -11.85 7.64
C ARG A 50 -17.84 -11.17 9.00
N ASP A 51 -17.59 -11.94 10.05
CA ASP A 51 -17.24 -11.36 11.35
C ASP A 51 -15.82 -10.78 11.28
N LEU A 52 -15.72 -9.49 11.63
CA LEU A 52 -14.50 -8.70 11.69
C LEU A 52 -14.29 -8.07 13.07
N SER A 53 -15.00 -8.55 14.09
CA SER A 53 -14.96 -8.02 15.45
C SER A 53 -13.54 -8.00 16.03
N GLU A 54 -12.78 -9.08 15.88
CA GLU A 54 -11.39 -9.16 16.33
C GLU A 54 -10.47 -8.18 15.59
N GLN A 55 -10.60 -8.05 14.26
CA GLN A 55 -9.80 -7.11 13.47
C GLN A 55 -10.15 -5.66 13.82
N ARG A 56 -11.42 -5.38 14.09
CA ARG A 56 -11.88 -4.07 14.57
C ARG A 56 -11.28 -3.77 15.94
N GLU A 57 -11.34 -4.71 16.87
CA GLU A 57 -10.78 -4.53 18.21
C GLU A 57 -9.26 -4.31 18.16
N PHE A 58 -8.56 -5.06 17.31
CA PHE A 58 -7.14 -4.85 17.05
C PHE A 58 -6.87 -3.39 16.65
N TRP A 59 -7.54 -2.87 15.63
CA TRP A 59 -7.29 -1.48 15.18
C TRP A 59 -7.69 -0.43 16.22
N LEU A 60 -8.80 -0.64 16.94
CA LEU A 60 -9.18 0.24 18.05
C LEU A 60 -8.12 0.23 19.17
N SER A 61 -7.50 -0.91 19.44
CA SER A 61 -6.41 -1.01 20.43
C SER A 61 -5.16 -0.27 19.98
N GLN A 62 -4.77 -0.40 18.70
CA GLN A 62 -3.57 0.26 18.13
C GLN A 62 -3.70 1.80 18.10
N PHE A 63 -4.93 2.31 18.04
CA PHE A 63 -5.25 3.73 18.02
C PHE A 63 -6.04 4.18 19.25
N LYS A 64 -5.87 3.48 20.38
CA LYS A 64 -6.47 3.89 21.65
C LYS A 64 -5.96 5.28 22.06
N GLU A 65 -4.68 5.53 21.85
CA GLU A 65 -4.09 6.86 21.91
C GLU A 65 -4.19 7.52 20.54
N GLU A 66 -4.65 8.77 20.51
CA GLU A 66 -4.80 9.54 19.28
C GLU A 66 -3.44 9.62 18.55
N ALA A 67 -3.45 9.32 17.26
CA ALA A 67 -2.26 9.45 16.44
C ALA A 67 -1.98 10.95 16.19
N PRO A 68 -0.72 11.40 16.32
CA PRO A 68 -0.41 12.80 16.06
C PRO A 68 -0.61 13.13 14.58
N VAL A 69 -1.08 14.34 14.30
CA VAL A 69 -1.02 14.88 12.95
C VAL A 69 0.45 15.11 12.58
N LEU A 70 0.86 14.58 11.44
CA LEU A 70 2.24 14.70 10.98
C LEU A 70 2.59 16.16 10.66
N ASP A 71 3.59 16.70 11.36
CA ASP A 71 4.03 18.09 11.27
C ASP A 71 5.28 18.23 10.40
N LEU A 72 5.10 18.26 9.09
CA LEU A 72 6.20 18.46 8.15
C LEU A 72 6.49 19.95 7.93
N PRO A 73 7.76 20.35 7.70
CA PRO A 73 8.08 21.70 7.30
C PRO A 73 7.56 21.97 5.88
N TYR A 74 6.42 22.64 5.76
CA TYR A 74 5.83 23.01 4.48
C TYR A 74 6.42 24.32 3.96
N ASP A 75 6.66 24.40 2.65
CA ASP A 75 7.09 25.64 1.98
C ASP A 75 6.00 26.73 1.97
N PHE A 76 4.73 26.33 2.10
CA PHE A 76 3.56 27.22 2.04
C PHE A 76 2.56 26.87 3.15
N THR A 77 1.72 27.83 3.53
CA THR A 77 0.63 27.62 4.49
C THR A 77 -0.35 26.55 3.98
N ARG A 78 -0.63 25.56 4.83
CA ARG A 78 -1.64 24.53 4.55
C ARG A 78 -3.03 25.16 4.35
N PRO A 79 -3.69 24.97 3.19
CA PRO A 79 -5.04 25.47 2.97
C PRO A 79 -6.07 24.85 3.93
N LYS A 80 -7.16 25.58 4.21
CA LYS A 80 -8.25 25.08 5.08
C LYS A 80 -9.04 23.93 4.46
N SER A 81 -9.15 23.91 3.13
CA SER A 81 -9.74 22.81 2.37
C SER A 81 -8.65 22.01 1.68
N GLN A 82 -8.81 20.69 1.61
CA GLN A 82 -7.85 19.82 0.94
C GLN A 82 -7.76 20.19 -0.56
N SER A 83 -6.53 20.43 -1.02
CA SER A 83 -6.22 20.51 -2.45
C SER A 83 -5.74 19.16 -2.94
N PHE A 84 -6.20 18.76 -4.13
CA PHE A 84 -5.73 17.57 -4.84
C PHE A 84 -4.69 17.90 -5.93
N THR A 85 -4.26 19.16 -6.02
CA THR A 85 -3.20 19.55 -6.95
C THR A 85 -1.87 19.00 -6.44
N GLY A 86 -1.20 18.18 -7.25
CA GLY A 86 0.07 17.55 -6.89
C GLY A 86 1.00 17.42 -8.10
N LYS A 87 2.25 17.02 -7.84
CA LYS A 87 3.25 16.72 -8.85
C LYS A 87 3.99 15.44 -8.45
N THR A 88 4.39 14.65 -9.44
CA THR A 88 5.25 13.47 -9.22
C THR A 88 6.71 13.85 -9.45
N VAL A 89 7.58 13.44 -8.53
CA VAL A 89 9.04 13.49 -8.69
C VAL A 89 9.55 12.07 -8.62
N SER A 90 10.36 11.67 -9.60
CA SER A 90 10.94 10.33 -9.68
C SER A 90 12.44 10.40 -9.46
N ALA A 91 12.96 9.47 -8.65
CA ALA A 91 14.38 9.28 -8.42
C ALA A 91 14.71 7.78 -8.52
N GLN A 92 15.91 7.46 -8.97
CA GLN A 92 16.41 6.09 -9.04
C GLN A 92 17.29 5.80 -7.82
N ILE A 93 17.10 4.60 -7.23
CA ILE A 93 17.98 4.11 -6.17
C ILE A 93 19.25 3.54 -6.83
N PRO A 94 20.45 4.02 -6.47
CA PRO A 94 21.70 3.46 -6.98
C PRO A 94 21.83 1.96 -6.73
N ALA A 95 22.49 1.24 -7.63
CA ALA A 95 22.62 -0.21 -7.57
C ALA A 95 23.29 -0.67 -6.26
N GLU A 96 24.27 0.08 -5.77
CA GLU A 96 24.99 -0.18 -4.53
C GLU A 96 24.04 -0.19 -3.33
N THR A 97 23.11 0.78 -3.28
CA THR A 97 22.07 0.87 -2.25
C THR A 97 21.09 -0.29 -2.37
N ARG A 98 20.68 -0.66 -3.59
CA ARG A 98 19.81 -1.83 -3.80
C ARG A 98 20.47 -3.13 -3.31
N HIS A 99 21.74 -3.34 -3.62
CA HIS A 99 22.49 -4.50 -3.12
C HIS A 99 22.63 -4.48 -1.60
N ALA A 100 22.79 -3.31 -0.98
CA ALA A 100 22.82 -3.19 0.47
C ALA A 100 21.48 -3.56 1.13
N ILE A 101 20.35 -3.14 0.54
CA ILE A 101 19.00 -3.52 1.01
C ILE A 101 18.84 -5.04 0.91
N ASN A 102 19.17 -5.65 -0.24
CA ASN A 102 19.08 -7.11 -0.40
C ASN A 102 19.91 -7.89 0.63
N ARG A 103 21.11 -7.39 0.99
CA ARG A 103 21.92 -8.00 2.06
C ARG A 103 21.28 -7.85 3.43
N LEU A 104 20.60 -6.73 3.68
CA LEU A 104 19.93 -6.47 4.95
C LEU A 104 18.72 -7.40 5.12
N THR A 105 17.89 -7.55 4.08
CA THR A 105 16.73 -8.45 4.10
C THR A 105 17.14 -9.90 4.35
N GLN A 106 18.21 -10.37 3.70
CA GLN A 106 18.80 -11.70 3.97
C GLN A 106 19.28 -11.88 5.43
N LYS A 107 19.81 -10.82 6.06
CA LYS A 107 20.33 -10.89 7.43
C LYS A 107 19.26 -10.75 8.51
N THR A 108 18.19 -10.01 8.25
CA THR A 108 17.15 -9.73 9.26
C THR A 108 15.90 -10.58 9.10
N GLY A 109 15.69 -11.21 7.94
CA GLY A 109 14.45 -11.90 7.59
C GLY A 109 13.31 -10.95 7.20
N CYS A 110 13.59 -9.65 7.11
CA CYS A 110 12.60 -8.64 6.73
C CYS A 110 12.45 -8.56 5.21
N THR A 111 11.33 -8.02 4.74
CA THR A 111 11.11 -7.76 3.31
C THR A 111 11.69 -6.42 2.87
N ASP A 112 11.91 -6.23 1.56
CA ASP A 112 12.29 -4.93 0.99
C ASP A 112 11.29 -3.84 1.42
N PHE A 113 10.00 -4.18 1.43
CA PHE A 113 8.92 -3.30 1.89
C PHE A 113 9.13 -2.83 3.32
N MET A 114 9.41 -3.75 4.27
CA MET A 114 9.66 -3.38 5.67
C MET A 114 10.86 -2.43 5.79
N ILE A 115 11.96 -2.72 5.10
CA ILE A 115 13.16 -1.87 5.13
C ILE A 115 12.85 -0.45 4.60
N LEU A 116 12.15 -0.36 3.47
CA LEU A 116 11.83 0.92 2.85
C LEU A 116 10.79 1.70 3.66
N LEU A 117 9.77 1.03 4.21
CA LEU A 117 8.76 1.67 5.06
C LEU A 117 9.39 2.22 6.35
N SER A 118 10.22 1.43 7.04
CA SER A 118 10.94 1.89 8.23
C SER A 118 11.89 3.05 7.90
N SER A 119 12.58 2.99 6.75
CA SER A 119 13.43 4.10 6.29
C SER A 119 12.61 5.37 6.04
N PHE A 120 11.42 5.23 5.46
CA PHE A 120 10.50 6.34 5.23
C PHE A 120 9.96 6.90 6.55
N MET A 121 9.57 6.07 7.51
CA MET A 121 9.14 6.53 8.84
C MET A 121 10.25 7.27 9.59
N VAL A 122 11.50 6.80 9.50
CA VAL A 122 12.68 7.51 10.05
C VAL A 122 12.91 8.84 9.33
N LEU A 123 12.69 8.90 8.01
CA LEU A 123 12.75 10.15 7.26
C LEU A 123 11.70 11.15 7.79
N LEU A 124 10.45 10.70 7.94
CA LEU A 124 9.37 11.54 8.47
C LEU A 124 9.71 12.06 9.88
N HIS A 125 10.19 11.19 10.76
CA HIS A 125 10.70 11.59 12.08
C HIS A 125 11.79 12.66 11.99
N LYS A 126 12.77 12.52 11.09
CA LYS A 126 13.84 13.52 10.95
C LYS A 126 13.35 14.88 10.47
N TYR A 127 12.29 14.91 9.65
CA TYR A 127 11.70 16.16 9.16
C TYR A 127 10.76 16.80 10.19
N SER A 128 9.93 16.01 10.87
CA SER A 128 8.91 16.52 11.81
C SER A 128 9.37 16.59 13.26
N ARG A 129 10.46 15.90 13.61
CA ARG A 129 10.92 15.65 14.98
C ARG A 129 9.91 14.91 15.85
N GLN A 130 8.92 14.25 15.25
CA GLN A 130 7.93 13.44 15.96
C GLN A 130 8.44 12.01 16.13
N GLU A 131 8.25 11.43 17.30
CA GLU A 131 8.64 10.04 17.61
C GLU A 131 7.48 9.05 17.51
N ASP A 132 6.33 9.48 17.00
CA ASP A 132 5.16 8.67 16.66
C ASP A 132 4.66 9.08 15.28
N VAL A 133 4.68 8.13 14.34
CA VAL A 133 4.44 8.38 12.92
C VAL A 133 3.49 7.32 12.37
N VAL A 134 2.48 7.77 11.61
CA VAL A 134 1.55 6.91 10.90
C VAL A 134 1.72 7.06 9.39
N VAL A 135 1.88 5.95 8.68
CA VAL A 135 1.97 5.89 7.22
C VAL A 135 0.88 4.97 6.69
N GLY A 136 0.03 5.48 5.79
CA GLY A 136 -0.92 4.64 5.07
C GLY A 136 -0.20 3.74 4.06
N SER A 137 -0.47 2.44 4.11
CA SER A 137 0.06 1.46 3.16
C SER A 137 -1.07 0.71 2.47
N SER A 138 -1.09 0.72 1.15
CA SER A 138 -2.03 -0.07 0.36
C SER A 138 -1.62 -1.55 0.35
N ILE A 139 -2.57 -2.44 0.57
CA ILE A 139 -2.45 -3.89 0.40
C ILE A 139 -3.41 -4.35 -0.70
N ALA A 140 -3.07 -5.43 -1.40
CA ALA A 140 -3.88 -5.93 -2.52
C ALA A 140 -5.29 -6.39 -2.09
N GLY A 141 -5.47 -6.82 -0.84
CA GLY A 141 -6.75 -7.28 -0.29
C GLY A 141 -7.28 -8.61 -0.85
N ARG A 142 -6.54 -9.25 -1.77
CA ARG A 142 -6.84 -10.56 -2.36
C ARG A 142 -6.20 -11.66 -1.53
N THR A 143 -6.90 -12.14 -0.51
CA THR A 143 -6.39 -13.14 0.44
C THR A 143 -6.80 -14.56 0.12
N HIS A 144 -7.61 -14.76 -0.93
CA HIS A 144 -8.09 -16.06 -1.38
C HIS A 144 -7.84 -16.23 -2.89
N GLN A 145 -7.46 -17.44 -3.30
CA GLN A 145 -7.10 -17.74 -4.70
C GLN A 145 -8.24 -17.40 -5.68
N ASP A 146 -9.49 -17.64 -5.29
CA ASP A 146 -10.65 -17.32 -6.13
C ASP A 146 -10.79 -15.82 -6.43
N THR A 147 -10.15 -14.94 -5.66
CA THR A 147 -10.16 -13.48 -5.90
C THR A 147 -9.02 -13.00 -6.78
N GLU A 148 -8.03 -13.83 -7.13
CA GLU A 148 -6.85 -13.38 -7.87
C GLU A 148 -7.17 -12.95 -9.30
N ASN A 149 -8.09 -13.67 -9.97
CA ASN A 149 -8.46 -13.43 -11.36
C ASN A 149 -9.74 -12.59 -11.53
N ILE A 150 -10.17 -11.86 -10.50
CA ILE A 150 -11.38 -11.03 -10.57
C ILE A 150 -11.01 -9.57 -10.78
N VAL A 151 -11.57 -8.91 -11.79
CA VAL A 151 -11.52 -7.44 -11.89
C VAL A 151 -12.43 -6.83 -10.81
N GLY A 152 -11.89 -5.94 -10.00
CA GLY A 152 -12.63 -5.28 -8.92
C GLY A 152 -11.75 -4.42 -8.02
N MET A 153 -12.37 -3.78 -7.02
CA MET A 153 -11.67 -2.93 -6.05
C MET A 153 -11.39 -3.70 -4.76
N PHE A 154 -10.25 -4.39 -4.70
CA PHE A 154 -9.87 -5.17 -3.51
C PHE A 154 -8.88 -4.42 -2.61
N VAL A 155 -8.20 -3.41 -3.15
CA VAL A 155 -7.18 -2.67 -2.41
C VAL A 155 -7.75 -2.10 -1.12
N ASN A 156 -7.06 -2.39 -0.01
CA ASN A 156 -7.33 -1.82 1.29
C ASN A 156 -6.13 -1.00 1.76
N THR A 157 -6.34 0.01 2.60
CA THR A 157 -5.27 0.84 3.16
C THR A 157 -5.13 0.60 4.65
N LEU A 158 -3.93 0.19 5.08
CA LEU A 158 -3.61 -0.04 6.48
C LEU A 158 -2.81 1.14 7.06
N PRO A 159 -3.20 1.70 8.22
CA PRO A 159 -2.44 2.74 8.89
C PRO A 159 -1.28 2.12 9.68
N MET A 160 -0.08 2.12 9.11
CA MET A 160 1.13 1.60 9.75
C MET A 160 1.66 2.64 10.74
N ARG A 161 1.48 2.41 12.04
CA ARG A 161 2.00 3.26 13.12
C ARG A 161 3.33 2.72 13.63
N ALA A 162 4.31 3.61 13.80
CA ALA A 162 5.62 3.25 14.35
C ALA A 162 6.16 4.35 15.26
N TYR A 163 7.08 3.96 16.14
CA TYR A 163 7.71 4.84 17.11
C TYR A 163 9.22 4.96 16.86
N PRO A 164 9.66 5.75 15.86
CA PRO A 164 11.06 5.91 15.46
C PRO A 164 11.83 6.82 16.43
N GLU A 165 11.84 6.48 17.71
CA GLU A 165 12.54 7.20 18.78
C GLU A 165 14.05 7.28 18.55
N SER A 166 14.65 8.39 18.98
CA SER A 166 16.08 8.69 18.74
C SER A 166 17.05 7.69 19.40
N ASN A 167 16.59 6.99 20.43
CA ASN A 167 17.36 5.98 21.18
C ASN A 167 17.32 4.58 20.53
N LYS A 168 16.47 4.35 19.52
CA LYS A 168 16.33 3.05 18.84
C LYS A 168 17.30 2.95 17.68
N SER A 169 17.99 1.80 17.61
CA SER A 169 18.70 1.43 16.40
C SER A 169 17.72 1.15 15.26
N PHE A 170 18.16 1.34 14.01
CA PHE A 170 17.35 1.01 12.83
C PHE A 170 16.84 -0.44 12.85
N LYS A 171 17.65 -1.37 13.37
CA LYS A 171 17.27 -2.79 13.51
C LYS A 171 16.08 -2.99 14.47
N GLN A 172 15.93 -2.14 15.50
CA GLN A 172 14.80 -2.18 16.43
C GLN A 172 13.54 -1.53 15.83
N ILE A 173 13.68 -0.65 14.84
CA ILE A 173 12.55 -0.01 14.17
C ILE A 173 11.98 -0.90 13.07
N VAL A 174 12.83 -1.71 12.43
CA VAL A 174 12.46 -2.64 11.35
C VAL A 174 11.81 -3.93 11.86
N LYS A 175 12.11 -4.33 13.10
CA LYS A 175 11.60 -5.55 13.73
C LYS A 175 10.37 -5.27 14.55
#